data_AF-A0AAQ4R0E6-F1
#
_entry.id   AF-A0AAQ4R0E6-F1
#
_cell.length_a   1.000
_cell.length_b   1.000
_cell.length_c   1.000
_cell.angle_alpha   90.00
_cell.angle_beta   90.00
_cell.angle_gamma   90.00
#
_symmetry.space_group_name_H-M   'P 1'
#
loop_
_entity.id
_entity.type
_entity.pdbx_description
1 polymer ?
#
loop_
_entity_poly.entity_id
_entity_poly.type
_entity_poly.pdbx_seq_one_letter_code
_entity_poly.pdbx_strand_id
1 'polypeptide(L)'
;MAVASMHLGCGPGQDNLLTSKLNVTMGKKVDLSHFERGMVVGARRAGLSNSQSAQLLGFSRTTISGVYKEWCEKRKTSSMRQSCGRKCLVDARGQRRMGRLIQADRKATLTEITTRYNRDGRVRIWRK
;
A
#
# COMPACT_ATOMS: atom_id res chain seq x y z
N MET A 1 4.57 39.05 -33.52
CA MET A 1 4.97 37.87 -34.31
C MET A 1 4.23 36.67 -33.75
N ALA A 2 3.26 36.16 -34.50
CA ALA A 2 2.50 34.97 -34.14
C ALA A 2 3.35 33.74 -34.47
N VAL A 3 3.66 32.90 -33.48
CA VAL A 3 4.23 31.57 -33.70
C VAL A 3 3.13 30.54 -33.60
N ALA A 4 3.02 29.81 -34.70
CA ALA A 4 1.91 28.97 -35.10
C ALA A 4 1.77 27.70 -34.27
N SER A 5 0.52 27.25 -34.16
CA SER A 5 0.13 25.90 -33.75
C SER A 5 0.83 24.85 -34.61
N MET A 6 1.50 23.89 -33.97
CA MET A 6 1.87 22.63 -34.60
C MET A 6 1.00 21.52 -34.01
N HIS A 7 -0.09 21.23 -34.73
CA HIS A 7 -0.79 19.95 -34.65
C HIS A 7 0.14 18.88 -35.23
N LEU A 8 0.65 17.98 -34.38
CA LEU A 8 1.20 16.71 -34.82
C LEU A 8 0.19 15.62 -34.49
N GLY A 9 -0.67 15.33 -35.47
CA GLY A 9 -1.32 14.04 -35.54
C GLY A 9 -0.28 12.97 -35.84
N CYS A 10 -0.20 11.96 -34.99
CA CYS A 10 0.55 10.74 -35.27
C CYS A 10 -0.36 9.57 -34.91
N GLY A 11 -0.83 8.86 -35.94
CA GLY A 11 -1.79 7.76 -35.81
C GLY A 11 -1.20 6.54 -35.08
N PRO A 12 -2.05 5.66 -34.51
CA PRO A 12 -1.59 4.45 -33.86
C PRO A 12 -1.44 3.34 -34.90
N GLY A 13 -0.21 2.98 -35.20
CA GLY A 13 0.12 1.75 -35.90
C GLY A 13 1.52 1.35 -35.50
N GLN A 14 1.62 0.42 -34.54
CA GLN A 14 2.62 -0.65 -34.50
C GLN A 14 2.58 -1.40 -33.14
N ASP A 15 2.29 -2.70 -33.26
CA ASP A 15 3.06 -3.80 -32.67
C ASP A 15 2.83 -4.19 -31.22
N ASN A 16 1.86 -5.10 -31.09
CA ASN A 16 1.62 -5.94 -29.94
C ASN A 16 2.80 -6.87 -29.68
N LEU A 17 3.78 -6.53 -28.83
CA LEU A 17 4.69 -7.55 -28.26
C LEU A 17 5.46 -7.15 -26.99
N LEU A 18 4.88 -6.31 -26.13
CA LEU A 18 5.31 -6.17 -24.73
C LEU A 18 4.13 -6.29 -23.77
N THR A 19 3.31 -7.33 -23.97
CA THR A 19 2.34 -7.78 -22.98
C THR A 19 3.01 -8.66 -21.93
N SER A 20 4.01 -8.15 -21.21
CA SER A 20 4.19 -8.50 -19.79
C SER A 20 3.28 -7.61 -18.95
N LYS A 21 1.99 -7.72 -19.27
CA LYS A 21 0.82 -7.46 -18.43
C LYS A 21 1.18 -7.22 -16.96
N LEU A 22 1.40 -5.96 -16.58
CA LEU A 22 1.19 -5.50 -15.21
C LEU A 22 -0.34 -5.48 -15.00
N ASN A 23 -0.90 -6.69 -14.88
CA ASN A 23 -2.31 -6.90 -14.58
C ASN A 23 -2.56 -6.39 -13.16
N VAL A 24 -2.86 -5.11 -13.02
CA VAL A 24 -3.44 -4.56 -11.80
C VAL A 24 -4.88 -5.08 -11.75
N THR A 25 -5.08 -6.21 -11.06
CA THR A 25 -6.42 -6.70 -10.73
C THR A 25 -7.10 -5.65 -9.83
N MET A 26 -8.12 -4.97 -10.36
CA MET A 26 -9.00 -4.10 -9.60
C MET A 26 -9.53 -4.85 -8.37
N GLY A 27 -9.06 -4.49 -7.19
CA GLY A 27 -9.48 -5.09 -5.91
C GLY A 27 -8.36 -5.43 -4.94
N LYS A 28 -7.09 -5.49 -5.38
CA LYS A 28 -5.94 -5.68 -4.48
C LYS A 28 -5.03 -4.44 -4.53
N LYS A 29 -4.82 -3.78 -3.39
CA LYS A 29 -3.79 -2.73 -3.25
C LYS A 29 -2.42 -3.41 -3.31
N VAL A 30 -1.92 -3.68 -4.52
CA VAL A 30 -0.54 -4.10 -4.72
C VAL A 30 0.30 -2.84 -4.59
N ASP A 31 1.15 -2.79 -3.56
CA ASP A 31 2.11 -1.70 -3.41
C ASP A 31 3.12 -1.77 -4.56
N LEU A 32 3.31 -0.65 -5.24
CA LEU A 32 4.36 -0.51 -6.26
C LEU A 32 5.73 -0.76 -5.66
N SER A 33 6.60 -1.44 -6.41
CA SER A 33 8.01 -1.60 -6.06
C SER A 33 8.73 -0.25 -5.97
N HIS A 34 9.86 -0.23 -5.25
CA HIS A 34 10.67 0.98 -5.14
C HIS A 34 11.14 1.49 -6.52
N PHE A 35 11.45 0.58 -7.43
CA PHE A 35 11.86 0.90 -8.79
C PHE A 35 10.73 1.56 -9.59
N GLU A 36 9.54 0.96 -9.62
CA GLU A 36 8.37 1.52 -10.31
C GLU A 36 8.01 2.91 -9.79
N ARG A 37 8.06 3.11 -8.47
CA ARG A 37 7.86 4.43 -7.87
C ARG A 37 8.93 5.44 -8.27
N GLY A 38 10.19 4.99 -8.38
CA GLY A 38 11.29 5.79 -8.92
C GLY A 38 11.02 6.23 -10.35
N MET A 39 10.52 5.35 -11.21
CA MET A 39 10.14 5.68 -12.59
C MET A 39 9.03 6.73 -12.64
N VAL A 40 8.01 6.62 -11.78
CA VAL A 40 6.93 7.63 -11.69
C VAL A 40 7.46 9.00 -11.30
N VAL A 41 8.35 9.07 -10.30
CA VAL A 41 8.97 10.34 -9.89
C VAL A 41 9.87 10.89 -11.00
N GLY A 42 10.65 10.04 -11.67
CA GLY A 42 11.49 10.43 -12.80
C GLY A 42 10.69 11.06 -13.95
N ALA A 43 9.64 10.38 -14.40
CA ALA A 43 8.75 10.86 -15.46
C ALA A 43 8.13 12.24 -15.12
N ARG A 44 7.67 12.41 -13.88
CA ARG A 44 7.08 13.69 -13.43
C ARG A 44 8.12 14.81 -13.29
N ARG A 45 9.34 14.50 -12.84
CA ARG A 45 10.45 15.48 -12.78
C ARG A 45 10.95 15.88 -14.17
N ALA A 46 10.79 15.01 -15.16
CA ALA A 46 11.08 15.30 -16.57
C ALA A 46 10.00 16.18 -17.25
N GLY A 47 8.98 16.63 -16.51
CA GLY A 47 7.94 17.53 -17.03
C GLY A 47 6.77 16.82 -17.72
N LEU A 48 6.73 15.48 -17.75
CA LEU A 48 5.62 14.75 -18.35
C LEU A 48 4.34 14.93 -17.54
N SER A 49 3.21 15.13 -18.21
CA SER A 49 1.89 15.20 -17.56
C SER A 49 1.49 13.86 -16.92
N ASN A 50 0.47 13.87 -16.06
CA ASN A 50 -0.04 12.63 -15.45
C ASN A 50 -0.54 11.63 -16.50
N SER A 51 -1.14 12.11 -17.60
CA SER A 51 -1.63 11.25 -18.68
C SER A 51 -0.49 10.67 -19.51
N GLN A 52 0.51 11.47 -19.85
CA GLN A 52 1.70 10.99 -20.57
C GLN A 52 2.50 9.99 -19.73
N SER A 53 2.68 10.26 -18.43
CA SER A 53 3.37 9.34 -17.51
C SER A 53 2.60 8.03 -17.35
N ALA A 54 1.27 8.10 -17.29
CA ALA A 54 0.40 6.92 -17.21
C ALA A 54 0.51 6.05 -18.47
N GLN A 55 0.48 6.66 -19.65
CA GLN A 55 0.66 5.96 -20.92
C GLN A 55 2.06 5.35 -21.04
N LEU A 56 3.11 6.10 -20.68
CA LEU A 56 4.49 5.66 -20.76
C LEU A 56 4.79 4.47 -19.84
N LEU A 57 4.29 4.51 -18.60
CA LEU A 57 4.60 3.51 -17.57
C LEU A 57 3.54 2.39 -17.47
N GLY A 58 2.43 2.50 -18.20
CA GLY A 58 1.31 1.57 -18.11
C GLY A 58 0.55 1.62 -16.78
N PHE A 59 0.70 2.68 -15.98
CA PHE A 59 -0.02 2.86 -14.70
C PHE A 59 -1.26 3.73 -14.85
N SER A 60 -2.21 3.60 -13.93
CA SER A 60 -3.36 4.51 -13.89
C SER A 60 -2.93 5.94 -13.51
N ARG A 61 -3.64 6.94 -14.03
CA ARG A 61 -3.42 8.36 -13.67
C ARG A 61 -3.53 8.61 -12.17
N THR A 62 -4.40 7.87 -11.47
CA THR A 62 -4.58 7.95 -10.01
C THR A 62 -3.36 7.42 -9.25
N THR A 63 -2.75 6.34 -9.73
CA THR A 63 -1.49 5.80 -9.18
C THR A 63 -0.35 6.79 -9.38
N ILE A 64 -0.19 7.35 -10.59
CA ILE A 64 0.81 8.38 -10.88
C ILE A 64 0.65 9.57 -9.92
N SER A 65 -0.57 10.12 -9.83
CA SER A 65 -0.86 11.27 -8.96
C SER A 65 -0.62 10.95 -7.48
N GLY A 66 -0.98 9.75 -7.03
CA GLY A 66 -0.81 9.32 -5.65
C GLY A 66 0.66 9.18 -5.24
N VAL A 67 1.47 8.52 -6.08
CA VAL A 67 2.92 8.37 -5.84
C VAL A 67 3.62 9.71 -5.87
N TYR A 68 3.32 10.55 -6.86
CA TYR A 68 3.95 11.86 -6.97
C TYR A 68 3.62 12.77 -5.78
N LYS A 69 2.36 12.75 -5.31
CA LYS A 69 1.95 13.47 -4.10
C LYS A 69 2.69 12.97 -2.85
N GLU A 70 2.75 11.65 -2.65
CA GLU A 70 3.48 11.06 -1.51
C GLU A 70 4.96 11.43 -1.54
N TRP A 71 5.58 11.45 -2.73
CA TRP A 71 6.96 11.90 -2.90
C TRP A 71 7.13 13.40 -2.60
N CYS A 72 6.22 14.27 -3.02
CA CYS A 72 6.28 15.70 -2.70
C CYS A 72 6.23 15.96 -1.19
N GLU A 73 5.39 15.21 -0.46
CA GLU A 73 5.22 15.34 0.99
C GLU A 73 6.42 14.78 1.78
N LYS A 74 6.91 13.60 1.41
CA LYS A 74 7.90 12.86 2.21
C LYS A 74 9.32 12.91 1.66
N ARG A 75 9.51 13.41 0.43
CA ARG A 75 10.75 13.34 -0.36
C ARG A 75 11.37 11.94 -0.47
N LYS A 76 10.55 10.90 -0.28
CA LYS A 76 10.96 9.50 -0.32
C LYS A 76 10.09 8.74 -1.34
N THR A 77 10.74 7.86 -2.08
CA THR A 77 10.08 6.95 -3.03
C THR A 77 9.57 5.69 -2.34
N SER A 78 10.16 5.26 -1.22
CA SER A 78 9.64 4.11 -0.47
C SER A 78 8.32 4.43 0.23
N SER A 79 7.37 3.49 0.17
CA SER A 79 6.15 3.55 0.99
C SER A 79 6.36 2.80 2.30
N MET A 80 6.02 3.42 3.42
CA MET A 80 5.91 2.71 4.71
C MET A 80 4.52 2.10 4.94
N ARG A 81 3.68 1.98 3.90
CA ARG A 81 2.34 1.42 4.08
C ARG A 81 2.35 -0.01 4.61
N GLN A 82 3.39 -0.79 4.34
CA GLN A 82 3.48 -2.15 4.87
C GLN A 82 3.63 -2.20 6.40
N SER A 83 4.10 -1.12 7.04
CA SER A 83 4.15 -1.02 8.51
C SER A 83 2.95 -0.29 9.11
N CYS A 84 1.98 0.12 8.30
CA CYS A 84 0.75 0.75 8.79
C CYS A 84 -0.30 -0.33 9.09
N GLY A 85 -0.64 -0.47 10.37
CA GLY A 85 -1.60 -1.45 10.86
C GLY A 85 -1.99 -1.14 12.30
N ARG A 86 -3.10 -1.73 12.77
CA ARG A 86 -3.49 -1.61 14.18
C ARG A 86 -2.43 -2.31 15.04
N LYS A 87 -1.81 -1.58 15.96
CA LYS A 87 -0.88 -2.16 16.93
C LYS A 87 -1.61 -3.24 17.73
N CYS A 88 -1.08 -4.46 17.72
CA CYS A 88 -1.61 -5.53 18.56
C CYS A 88 -1.20 -5.25 20.01
N LEU A 89 -2.19 -5.16 20.91
CA LEU A 89 -1.96 -5.00 22.35
C LEU A 89 -1.32 -6.24 22.97
N VAL A 90 -1.50 -7.39 22.32
CA VAL A 90 -0.98 -8.68 22.73
C VAL A 90 -0.02 -9.16 21.64
N ASP A 91 1.17 -9.59 22.05
CA ASP A 91 2.16 -10.17 21.15
C ASP A 91 1.74 -11.56 20.66
N ALA A 92 2.47 -12.12 19.69
CA ALA A 92 2.15 -13.45 19.16
C ALA A 92 2.15 -14.55 20.24
N ARG A 93 2.95 -14.40 21.30
CA ARG A 93 3.00 -15.34 22.42
C ARG A 93 1.75 -15.24 23.29
N GLY A 94 1.32 -14.03 23.61
CA GLY A 94 0.10 -13.77 24.34
C GLY A 94 -1.14 -14.23 23.57
N GLN A 95 -1.16 -14.09 22.23
CA GLN A 95 -2.23 -14.64 21.40
C GLN A 95 -2.31 -16.17 21.50
N ARG A 96 -1.17 -16.88 21.40
CA ARG A 96 -1.15 -18.35 21.58
C ARG A 96 -1.61 -18.76 22.98
N ARG A 97 -1.19 -18.03 24.01
CA ARG A 97 -1.61 -18.28 25.40
C ARG A 97 -3.12 -18.08 25.56
N MET A 98 -3.66 -17.00 24.99
CA MET A 98 -5.09 -16.74 24.99
C MET A 98 -5.87 -17.88 24.30
N GLY A 99 -5.37 -18.36 23.15
CA GLY A 99 -5.94 -19.52 22.46
C GLY A 99 -5.98 -20.78 23.32
N ARG A 100 -4.91 -21.09 24.08
CA ARG A 100 -4.89 -22.23 25.01
C ARG A 100 -5.89 -22.08 26.16
N LEU A 101 -6.04 -20.87 26.71
CA LEU A 101 -7.02 -20.61 27.78
C LEU A 101 -8.45 -20.83 27.30
N ILE A 102 -8.78 -20.33 26.09
CA ILE A 102 -10.09 -20.52 25.46
C ILE A 102 -10.33 -22.00 25.14
N GLN A 103 -9.30 -22.72 24.67
CA GLN A 103 -9.43 -24.13 24.32
C GLN A 103 -9.61 -25.03 25.55
N ALA A 104 -8.93 -24.71 26.66
CA ALA A 104 -9.04 -25.45 27.92
C ALA A 104 -10.41 -25.26 28.59
N ASP A 105 -11.02 -24.08 28.44
CA ASP A 105 -12.31 -23.77 29.05
C ASP A 105 -13.19 -22.97 28.09
N ARG A 106 -13.83 -23.69 27.16
CA ARG A 106 -14.64 -23.09 26.08
C ARG A 106 -15.90 -22.37 26.59
N LYS A 107 -16.29 -22.61 27.85
CA LYS A 107 -17.46 -21.98 28.49
C LYS A 107 -17.07 -20.80 29.38
N ALA A 108 -15.79 -20.55 29.59
CA ALA A 108 -15.32 -19.45 30.43
C ALA A 108 -15.79 -18.10 29.87
N THR A 109 -16.24 -17.25 30.77
CA THR A 109 -16.63 -15.88 30.46
C THR A 109 -15.40 -15.00 30.21
N LEU A 110 -15.59 -13.87 29.51
CA LEU A 110 -14.50 -12.95 29.19
C LEU A 110 -13.73 -12.46 30.44
N THR A 111 -14.44 -12.25 31.55
CA THR A 111 -13.87 -11.84 32.83
C THR A 111 -13.00 -12.93 33.43
N GLU A 112 -13.44 -14.19 33.40
CA GLU A 112 -12.66 -15.34 33.87
C GLU A 112 -11.40 -15.56 33.03
N ILE A 113 -11.53 -15.51 31.70
CA ILE A 113 -10.40 -15.64 30.77
C ILE A 113 -9.39 -14.50 31.01
N THR A 114 -9.86 -13.26 31.14
CA THR A 114 -9.00 -12.10 31.40
C THR A 114 -8.30 -12.21 32.75
N THR A 115 -8.99 -12.70 33.78
CA THR A 115 -8.44 -12.89 35.13
C THR A 115 -7.36 -13.98 35.12
N ARG A 116 -7.62 -15.13 34.48
CA ARG A 116 -6.63 -16.20 34.27
C ARG A 116 -5.45 -15.71 33.43
N TYR A 117 -5.72 -14.91 32.40
CA TYR A 117 -4.68 -14.33 31.57
C TYR A 117 -3.75 -13.40 32.39
N ASN A 118 -4.31 -12.56 33.25
CA ASN A 118 -3.53 -11.58 34.03
C ASN A 118 -2.79 -12.20 35.23
N ARG A 119 -3.19 -13.38 35.71
CA ARG A 119 -2.59 -14.08 36.86
C ARG A 119 -1.12 -14.48 36.66
N ASP A 120 -0.73 -14.83 35.42
CA ASP A 120 0.66 -15.25 35.11
C ASP A 120 1.55 -14.09 34.62
N GLY A 121 1.05 -12.84 34.63
CA GLY A 121 1.87 -11.62 34.61
C GLY A 121 2.07 -10.85 33.30
N ARG A 122 2.25 -9.53 33.52
CA ARG A 122 2.85 -8.42 32.72
C ARG A 122 2.00 -7.42 31.92
N VAL A 123 0.74 -7.67 31.56
CA VAL A 123 -0.03 -6.64 30.82
C VAL A 123 -1.47 -6.54 31.33
N ARG A 124 -1.84 -5.36 31.84
CA ARG A 124 -3.25 -5.01 32.15
C ARG A 124 -3.94 -4.63 30.84
N ILE A 125 -4.56 -5.60 30.19
CA ILE A 125 -5.19 -5.42 28.87
C ILE A 125 -6.49 -4.60 28.98
N TRP A 126 -7.15 -4.58 30.14
CA TRP A 126 -8.40 -3.86 30.37
C TRP A 126 -8.42 -3.24 31.78
N ARG A 127 -8.66 -1.92 31.86
CA ARG A 127 -9.18 -1.26 33.07
C ARG A 127 -10.61 -0.82 32.74
N LYS A 128 -11.57 -1.23 33.57
CA LYS A 128 -12.91 -0.63 33.63
C LYS A 128 -12.85 0.51 34.64
#